data_AF-A0A5K0YQS0-F1
#
_entry.id   AF-A0A5K0YQS0-F1
#
_cell.length_a   1.000
_cell.length_b   1.000
_cell.length_c   1.000
_cell.angle_alpha   90.00
_cell.angle_beta   90.00
_cell.angle_gamma   90.00
#
_symmetry.space_group_name_H-M   'P 1'
#
loop_
_entity.id
_entity.type
_entity.pdbx_description
1 polymer ?
#
loop_
_entity_poly.entity_id
_entity_poly.type
_entity_poly.pdbx_seq_one_letter_code
_entity_poly.pdbx_strand_id
1 'polypeptide(L)' 'SLETSLHFFVTLNPPHLPENIVLKWSTSHPLPTVASVKASLELSKIQGERRIWFSGAYQ' A
#
# COMPACT_ATOMS: atom_id res chain seq x y z
N SER A 1 30.70 17.51 21.75
CA SER A 1 30.56 16.86 20.44
C SER A 1 29.09 16.94 20.06
N LEU A 2 28.74 17.51 18.90
CA LEU A 2 27.35 17.48 18.43
C LEU A 2 26.97 16.01 18.20
N GLU A 3 25.92 15.54 18.87
CA GLU A 3 25.29 14.27 18.51
C GLU A 3 24.71 14.41 17.09
N THR A 4 25.29 13.67 16.14
CA THR A 4 24.71 13.56 14.80
C THR A 4 23.39 12.81 14.92
N SER A 5 22.29 13.44 14.52
CA SER A 5 20.98 12.78 14.44
C SER A 5 21.11 11.48 13.64
N LEU A 6 20.66 10.35 14.20
CA LEU A 6 20.65 9.08 13.49
C LEU A 6 19.82 9.21 12.20
N HIS A 7 20.40 8.85 11.05
CA HIS A 7 19.70 8.89 9.77
C HIS A 7 18.96 7.58 9.52
N PHE A 8 17.68 7.68 9.18
CA PHE A 8 16.85 6.54 8.77
C PHE A 8 16.53 6.65 7.29
N PHE A 9 16.60 5.52 6.59
CA PHE A 9 16.32 5.40 5.16
C PHE A 9 15.21 4.38 4.93
N VAL A 10 14.39 4.63 3.90
CA VAL A 10 13.39 3.67 3.41
C VAL A 10 13.72 3.38 1.95
N THR A 11 13.81 2.09 1.60
CA THR A 11 13.99 1.64 0.22
C THR A 11 12.83 0.74 -0.19
N LEU A 12 12.40 0.85 -1.45
CA LEU A 12 11.35 0.01 -2.03
C LEU A 12 12.00 -0.86 -3.11
N ASN A 13 11.97 -2.19 -2.92
CA ASN A 13 12.51 -3.17 -3.85
C ASN A 13 13.96 -2.86 -4.30
N PRO A 14 14.92 -2.69 -3.37
CA PRO A 14 16.28 -2.36 -3.74
C PRO A 14 16.95 -3.55 -4.47
N PRO A 15 17.85 -3.31 -5.45
CA PRO A 15 18.56 -4.37 -6.16
C PRO A 15 19.50 -5.18 -5.27
N HIS A 16 19.96 -4.57 -4.16
CA HIS A 16 20.74 -5.20 -3.11
C HIS A 16 20.14 -4.84 -1.74
N LEU A 17 20.19 -5.77 -0.79
CA LEU A 17 19.68 -5.51 0.55
C LEU A 17 20.62 -4.53 1.31
N PRO A 18 20.07 -3.56 2.06
CA PRO A 18 20.86 -2.74 2.97
C PRO A 18 21.47 -3.59 4.09
N GLU A 19 22.64 -3.18 4.60
CA GLU A 19 23.34 -3.89 5.68
C GLU A 19 22.60 -3.80 7.02
N ASN A 20 22.02 -2.64 7.34
CA ASN A 20 21.33 -2.38 8.61
C ASN A 20 19.83 -2.19 8.38
N ILE A 21 19.05 -3.26 8.54
CA ILE A 21 17.59 -3.24 8.36
C ILE A 21 16.92 -3.24 9.74
N VAL A 22 16.24 -2.15 10.07
CA VAL A 22 15.41 -2.05 11.28
C VAL A 22 14.10 -2.82 11.11
N LEU A 23 13.47 -2.70 9.94
CA LEU A 23 12.20 -3.35 9.62
C LEU A 23 12.11 -3.65 8.13
N LYS A 24 11.60 -4.83 7.80
CA LYS A 24 11.25 -5.24 6.44
C LYS A 24 9.78 -5.65 6.42
N TRP A 25 9.00 -5.05 5.53
CA TRP A 25 7.63 -5.46 5.26
C TRP A 25 7.41 -5.69 3.77
N SER A 26 6.28 -6.31 3.44
CA SER A 26 5.78 -6.42 2.08
C SER A 26 4.38 -5.84 2.03
N THR A 27 4.08 -5.11 0.96
CA THR A 27 2.73 -4.63 0.67
C THR A 27 2.46 -4.81 -0.82
N SER A 28 1.22 -5.13 -1.17
CA SER A 28 0.76 -5.15 -2.54
C SER A 28 0.13 -3.79 -2.89
N HIS A 29 0.28 -3.38 -4.14
CA HIS A 29 -0.31 -2.13 -4.65
C HIS A 29 -1.48 -2.47 -5.57
N PRO A 30 -2.61 -1.74 -5.51
CA PRO A 30 -3.67 -1.88 -6.51
C PRO A 30 -3.13 -1.67 -7.92
N LEU A 31 -3.53 -2.55 -8.84
CA LEU A 31 -3.13 -2.45 -10.24
C LEU A 31 -4.25 -1.72 -11.02
N PRO A 32 -3.99 -0.53 -11.60
CA PRO A 32 -5.01 0.26 -12.29
C PRO A 32 -5.26 -0.28 -13.71
N THR A 33 -5.95 -1.41 -13.80
CA THR A 33 -6.34 -2.03 -15.08
C THR A 33 -7.72 -1.54 -15.53
N VAL A 34 -8.07 -1.77 -16.80
CA VAL A 34 -9.44 -1.51 -17.29
C VAL A 34 -10.48 -2.29 -16.49
N ALA A 35 -10.17 -3.53 -16.11
CA ALA A 35 -11.09 -4.38 -15.33
C ALA A 35 -11.28 -3.83 -13.91
N SER A 36 -10.22 -3.39 -13.23
CA SER A 36 -10.31 -2.84 -11.88
C SER A 36 -11.11 -1.53 -11.86
N VAL A 37 -10.88 -0.64 -12.84
CA VAL A 37 -11.66 0.61 -12.94
C VAL A 37 -13.14 0.32 -13.18
N LYS A 38 -13.48 -0.65 -14.03
CA LYS A 38 -14.87 -1.07 -14.23
C LYS A 38 -15.48 -1.62 -12.93
N ALA A 39 -14.76 -2.47 -12.21
CA ALA A 39 -15.24 -3.02 -10.94
C ALA A 39 -15.50 -1.91 -9.90
N SER A 40 -14.62 -0.91 -9.79
CA SER A 40 -14.78 0.26 -8.93
C SER A 40 -16.07 1.03 -9.22
N LEU A 41 -16.39 1.27 -10.51
CA LEU A 41 -17.62 1.97 -10.92
C LEU A 41 -18.89 1.21 -10.49
N GLU A 42 -18.82 -0.12 -10.50
CA GLU A 42 -19.94 -1.00 -10.15
C GLU A 42 -20.06 -1.24 -8.64
N LEU A 43 -19.08 -0.82 -7.82
CA LEU A 43 -19.05 -1.10 -6.38
C LEU A 43 -20.27 -0.52 -5.64
N SER A 44 -20.79 0.61 -6.10
CA SER A 44 -21.99 1.25 -5.55
C SER A 44 -23.20 0.31 -5.47
N LYS A 45 -23.26 -0.70 -6.36
CA LYS A 45 -24.34 -1.69 -6.41
C LYS A 45 -24.38 -2.62 -5.20
N ILE A 46 -23.30 -2.74 -4.43
CA ILE A 46 -23.21 -3.67 -3.29
C ILE A 46 -22.94 -2.98 -1.96
N GLN A 47 -22.85 -1.64 -1.93
CA GLN A 47 -22.67 -0.89 -0.68
C GLN A 47 -23.94 -0.98 0.19
N GLY A 48 -23.77 -1.29 1.47
CA GLY A 48 -24.86 -1.43 2.44
C GLY A 48 -25.60 -2.78 2.39
N GLU A 49 -25.31 -3.63 1.41
CA GLU A 49 -25.87 -4.97 1.34
C GLU A 49 -25.45 -5.78 2.57
N ARG A 50 -26.44 -6.41 3.21
CA ARG A 50 -26.25 -7.15 4.48
C ARG A 50 -25.59 -6.30 5.59
N ARG A 51 -25.74 -4.97 5.54
CA ARG A 51 -25.07 -4.01 6.45
C ARG A 51 -23.55 -4.07 6.34
N ILE A 52 -23.02 -4.22 5.13
CA ILE A 52 -21.58 -4.20 4.83
C ILE A 52 -21.27 -3.03 3.92
N TRP A 53 -20.18 -2.33 4.19
CA TRP A 53 -19.66 -1.25 3.36
C TRP A 53 -18.20 -1.50 3.02
N PHE A 54 -17.84 -1.25 1.76
CA PHE A 54 -16.49 -1.43 1.25
C PHE A 54 -15.82 -0.07 1.08
N SER A 55 -14.56 0.06 1.49
CA SER A 55 -13.77 1.29 1.33
C SER A 55 -12.28 0.96 1.24
N GLY A 56 -11.44 1.95 0.88
CA GLY A 56 -9.99 1.84 0.79
C GLY A 56 -9.46 1.83 -0.64
N ALA A 57 -8.17 1.48 -0.80
CA ALA A 57 -7.45 1.62 -2.07
C ALA A 57 -7.93 0.70 -3.22
N TYR A 58 -8.85 -0.22 -2.94
CA TYR A 58 -9.49 -1.11 -3.91
C TYR A 58 -10.93 -0.69 -4.25
N GLN A 59 -11.38 0.45 -3.73
CA GLN A 59 -12.64 1.08 -4.12
C GLN A 59 -12.56 1.68 -5.53
#